data_AF-A0A0R3XCF2-F1
#
_entry.id   AF-A0A0R3XCF2-F1
#
_cell.length_a   1.000
_cell.length_b   1.000
_cell.length_c   1.000
_cell.angle_alpha   90.00
_cell.angle_beta   90.00
_cell.angle_gamma   90.00
#
_symmetry.space_group_name_H-M   'P 1'
#
loop_
_entity.id
_entity.type
_entity.pdbx_description
1 polymer ?
#
loop_
_entity_poly.entity_id
_entity_poly.type
_entity_poly.pdbx_seq_one_letter_code
_entity_poly.pdbx_strand_id
1 'polypeptide(L)'
;MRTKSTIRRLNMYRNFKAKRDKKGHIVRAAPFQSTVASGSVSRVEPNRRWFAFKEAMKIRNPYEIMLRQTRLPISLLDEKKMRKKPDILAAESFAYVFGKKARRKRPRLNCDDLDVSLLLVICFQMTCLKHPPFRLKSLVREAEANRKSYLKEKDGSLQHDNNGVRDLVSDPHFKAGSSKRLWNELFKVIDSSDVVLYVLDARDPMGTRSRYIEQYMKKEKPNKHLIFVINKVDLVPVWITKRWKTILSAEY
;
A
#
# COMPACT_ATOMS: atom_id res chain seq x y z
N MET A 1 -10.24 31.58 40.42
CA MET A 1 -11.54 31.31 39.76
C MET A 1 -11.29 30.68 38.38
N ARG A 2 -12.16 29.78 37.87
CA ARG A 2 -11.99 29.19 36.52
C ARG A 2 -12.45 30.19 35.44
N THR A 3 -11.76 30.24 34.30
CA THR A 3 -12.16 31.11 33.17
C THR A 3 -13.46 30.61 32.51
N LYS A 4 -14.15 31.50 31.79
CA LYS A 4 -15.40 31.18 31.08
C LYS A 4 -15.23 30.06 30.05
N SER A 5 -14.09 29.98 29.36
CA SER A 5 -13.78 28.92 28.40
C SER A 5 -13.59 27.57 29.09
N THR A 6 -12.86 27.54 30.21
CA THR A 6 -12.68 26.33 31.03
C THR A 6 -14.02 25.83 31.58
N ILE A 7 -14.88 26.74 32.06
CA ILE A 7 -16.22 26.38 32.54
C ILE A 7 -17.05 25.74 31.41
N ARG A 8 -17.05 26.31 30.20
CA ARG A 8 -17.75 25.74 29.03
C ARG A 8 -17.23 24.36 28.66
N ARG A 9 -15.90 24.16 28.63
CA ARG A 9 -15.28 22.86 28.35
C ARG A 9 -15.65 21.80 29.39
N LEU A 10 -15.65 22.15 30.67
CA LEU A 10 -16.03 21.20 31.73
C LEU A 10 -17.51 20.85 31.67
N ASN A 11 -18.37 21.82 31.35
CA ASN A 11 -19.79 21.60 31.17
C ASN A 11 -20.09 20.65 29.98
N MET A 12 -19.21 20.57 28.98
CA MET A 12 -19.33 19.60 27.89
C MET A 12 -19.40 18.17 28.45
N TYR A 13 -18.50 17.76 29.34
CA TYR A 13 -18.50 16.40 29.91
C TYR A 13 -19.72 16.07 30.76
N ARG A 14 -20.37 17.09 31.36
CA ARG A 14 -21.52 16.92 32.27
C ARG A 14 -22.88 16.99 31.56
N ASN A 15 -23.00 17.76 30.48
CA ASN A 15 -24.30 18.14 29.89
C ASN A 15 -24.61 17.43 28.55
N PHE A 16 -24.32 16.14 28.42
CA PHE A 16 -24.65 15.34 27.21
C PHE A 16 -26.04 14.69 27.22
N LYS A 17 -26.91 15.05 28.17
CA LYS A 17 -28.25 14.47 28.32
C LYS A 17 -29.34 15.47 27.90
N ALA A 18 -30.41 14.96 27.30
CA ALA A 18 -31.61 15.74 27.04
C ALA A 18 -32.26 16.21 28.35
N LYS A 19 -32.75 17.45 28.38
CA LYS A 19 -33.52 17.97 29.52
C LYS A 19 -34.99 17.64 29.32
N ARG A 20 -35.63 17.14 30.36
CA ARG A 20 -37.01 16.68 30.35
C ARG A 20 -37.85 17.38 31.41
N ASP A 21 -39.14 17.52 31.15
CA ASP A 21 -40.13 17.95 32.12
C ASP A 21 -40.50 16.83 33.09
N LYS A 22 -41.24 17.16 34.16
CA LYS A 22 -41.78 16.19 35.12
C LYS A 22 -42.63 15.09 34.46
N LYS A 23 -43.29 15.41 33.34
CA LYS A 23 -44.08 14.46 32.52
C LYS A 23 -43.22 13.58 31.60
N GLY A 24 -41.91 13.80 31.54
CA GLY A 24 -40.97 13.03 30.73
C GLY A 24 -40.76 13.53 29.29
N HIS A 25 -41.47 14.58 28.87
CA HIS A 25 -41.28 15.22 27.56
C HIS A 25 -39.93 15.94 27.47
N ILE A 26 -39.28 15.86 26.30
CA ILE A 26 -37.98 16.50 26.06
C ILE A 26 -38.18 17.99 25.79
N VAL A 27 -37.74 18.83 26.72
CA VAL A 27 -37.75 20.29 26.60
C VAL A 27 -36.56 20.78 25.77
N ARG A 28 -35.40 20.14 25.98
CA ARG A 28 -34.19 20.44 25.25
C ARG A 28 -33.53 19.13 24.85
N ALA A 29 -33.40 18.91 23.55
CA ALA A 29 -32.66 17.79 23.00
C ALA A 29 -31.20 17.78 23.51
N ALA A 30 -30.59 16.60 23.53
CA ALA A 30 -29.18 16.50 23.83
C ALA A 30 -28.36 17.24 22.74
N PRO A 31 -27.13 17.69 23.07
CA PRO A 31 -26.23 18.27 22.07
C PRO A 31 -26.09 17.34 20.85
N PHE A 32 -26.13 17.90 19.64
CA PHE A 32 -26.05 17.18 18.35
C PHE A 32 -27.21 16.22 18.04
N GLN A 33 -28.33 16.31 18.76
CA GLN A 33 -29.55 15.53 18.52
C GLN A 33 -30.78 16.42 18.29
N SER A 34 -30.59 17.63 17.77
CA SER A 34 -31.70 18.53 17.43
C SER A 34 -32.47 18.01 16.22
N THR A 35 -33.79 17.97 16.32
CA THR A 35 -34.66 17.80 15.16
C THR A 35 -34.84 19.14 14.47
N VAL A 36 -34.86 19.12 13.13
CA VAL A 36 -35.17 20.30 12.33
C VAL A 36 -36.62 20.19 11.87
N ALA A 37 -37.28 21.34 11.67
CA ALA A 37 -38.63 21.36 11.13
C ALA A 37 -38.68 20.70 9.74
N SER A 38 -39.77 19.97 9.48
CA SER A 38 -40.06 19.41 8.17
C SER A 38 -40.13 20.55 7.14
N GLY A 39 -39.31 20.49 6.08
CA GLY A 39 -39.20 21.56 5.08
C GLY A 39 -38.01 22.50 5.25
N SER A 40 -37.09 22.23 6.18
CA SER A 40 -35.77 22.88 6.18
C SER A 40 -34.97 22.48 4.93
N VAL A 41 -35.01 23.33 3.90
CA VAL A 41 -34.33 23.06 2.62
C VAL A 41 -32.87 23.51 2.73
N SER A 42 -31.94 22.56 2.70
CA SER A 42 -30.51 22.85 2.52
C SER A 42 -30.24 23.26 1.07
N ARG A 43 -30.31 24.57 0.79
CA ARG A 43 -29.97 25.16 -0.52
C ARG A 43 -28.49 25.53 -0.58
N VAL A 44 -27.86 25.31 -1.72
CA VAL A 44 -26.49 25.77 -2.00
C VAL A 44 -26.58 26.99 -2.91
N GLU A 45 -26.09 28.13 -2.43
CA GLU A 45 -26.09 29.38 -3.20
C GLU A 45 -25.06 29.32 -4.34
N PRO A 46 -25.42 29.66 -5.59
CA PRO A 46 -24.48 29.63 -6.71
C PRO A 46 -23.35 30.66 -6.52
N ASN A 47 -22.08 30.21 -6.57
CA ASN A 47 -20.92 31.08 -6.39
C ASN A 47 -19.82 30.83 -7.45
N ARG A 48 -19.33 31.89 -8.09
CA ARG A 48 -18.24 31.85 -9.09
C ARG A 48 -16.93 31.28 -8.55
N ARG A 49 -16.70 31.34 -7.23
CA ARG A 49 -15.49 30.80 -6.56
C ARG A 49 -15.37 29.27 -6.63
N TRP A 50 -16.40 28.55 -7.05
CA TRP A 50 -16.35 27.11 -7.23
C TRP A 50 -15.47 26.65 -8.39
N PHE A 51 -15.06 27.56 -9.28
CA PHE A 51 -14.45 27.22 -10.57
C PHE A 51 -12.98 27.67 -10.74
N ALA A 52 -12.28 28.05 -9.67
CA ALA A 52 -10.88 28.50 -9.76
C ALA A 52 -9.87 27.38 -9.44
N PHE A 53 -8.89 27.16 -10.31
CA PHE A 53 -7.80 26.18 -10.13
C PHE A 53 -6.46 26.91 -9.91
N LYS A 54 -5.57 26.37 -9.06
CA LYS A 54 -4.22 26.91 -8.84
C LYS A 54 -3.17 25.81 -9.02
N GLU A 55 -2.10 26.14 -9.73
CA GLU A 55 -0.91 25.30 -9.90
C GLU A 55 0.11 25.54 -8.80
N ALA A 56 0.92 24.53 -8.49
CA ALA A 56 2.10 24.68 -7.65
C ALA A 56 3.06 23.47 -7.72
N MET A 57 4.30 23.70 -7.27
CA MET A 57 5.47 22.80 -7.38
C MET A 57 5.82 22.08 -6.07
N LYS A 58 6.68 21.05 -6.16
CA LYS A 58 7.07 20.12 -5.07
C LYS A 58 8.53 20.30 -4.68
N ILE A 59 8.84 20.28 -3.38
CA ILE A 59 10.20 20.13 -2.82
C ILE A 59 10.18 18.92 -1.88
N ARG A 60 11.21 18.07 -1.91
CA ARG A 60 11.37 16.95 -0.97
C ARG A 60 12.79 16.93 -0.40
N ASN A 61 12.90 17.07 0.91
CA ASN A 61 14.08 16.80 1.72
C ASN A 61 13.73 15.79 2.83
N PRO A 62 14.61 14.82 3.18
CA PRO A 62 14.31 13.77 4.16
C PRO A 62 14.38 14.21 5.63
N TYR A 63 15.29 15.14 5.97
CA TYR A 63 15.43 15.66 7.34
C TYR A 63 14.48 16.82 7.67
N GLU A 64 13.78 17.36 6.67
CA GLU A 64 12.82 18.45 6.87
C GLU A 64 11.44 17.88 7.19
N ILE A 65 10.94 18.27 8.36
CA ILE A 65 9.67 17.79 8.88
C ILE A 65 8.55 18.68 8.36
N MET A 66 7.67 18.12 7.51
CA MET A 66 6.50 18.83 7.00
C MET A 66 5.40 18.92 8.08
N LEU A 67 5.35 20.05 8.81
CA LEU A 67 4.31 20.30 9.82
C LEU A 67 2.92 20.56 9.21
N ARG A 68 2.88 21.11 7.99
CA ARG A 68 1.64 21.32 7.23
C ARG A 68 1.86 20.84 5.80
N GLN A 69 1.05 19.87 5.40
CA GLN A 69 1.01 19.46 4.00
C GLN A 69 0.43 20.58 3.16
N THR A 70 1.11 20.86 2.06
CA THR A 70 0.59 21.73 1.01
C THR A 70 -0.61 21.06 0.36
N ARG A 71 -1.68 21.82 0.06
CA ARG A 71 -2.88 21.34 -0.65
C ARG A 71 -2.62 21.16 -2.15
N LEU A 72 -1.48 20.55 -2.49
CA LEU A 72 -1.11 20.29 -3.88
C LEU A 72 -1.89 19.07 -4.37
N PRO A 73 -2.38 19.08 -5.62
CA PRO A 73 -2.90 17.89 -6.26
C PRO A 73 -1.73 16.93 -6.59
N ILE A 74 -1.32 16.13 -5.61
CA ILE A 74 -0.17 15.21 -5.71
C ILE A 74 -0.38 14.15 -6.80
N SER A 75 -1.65 13.81 -7.11
CA SER A 75 -2.01 12.86 -8.17
C SER A 75 -1.51 13.27 -9.55
N LEU A 76 -1.47 14.57 -9.86
CA LEU A 76 -0.97 15.10 -11.14
C LEU A 76 0.56 15.09 -11.22
N LEU A 77 1.23 15.13 -10.06
CA LEU A 77 2.70 15.18 -9.97
C LEU A 77 3.33 13.78 -10.05
N ASP A 78 2.62 12.74 -9.62
CA ASP A 78 3.11 11.36 -9.57
C ASP A 78 2.60 10.53 -10.77
N GLU A 79 2.37 11.15 -11.94
CA GLU A 79 2.09 10.43 -13.19
C GLU A 79 3.32 9.65 -13.65
N LYS A 80 3.51 8.46 -13.07
CA LYS A 80 4.44 7.49 -13.59
C LYS A 80 3.90 7.05 -14.94
N LYS A 81 4.53 7.49 -16.04
CA LYS A 81 4.32 6.96 -17.41
C LYS A 81 4.67 5.47 -17.45
N MET A 82 3.84 4.63 -16.83
CA MET A 82 3.88 3.21 -17.03
C MET A 82 3.41 2.97 -18.45
N ARG A 83 4.31 2.48 -19.30
CA ARG A 83 3.90 1.92 -20.58
C ARG A 83 2.95 0.77 -20.25
N LYS A 84 1.64 1.02 -20.37
CA LYS A 84 0.66 -0.06 -20.28
C LYS A 84 1.06 -1.07 -21.34
N LYS A 85 1.29 -2.33 -20.93
CA LYS A 85 1.40 -3.42 -21.92
C LYS A 85 0.16 -3.33 -22.81
N PRO A 86 0.30 -3.45 -24.13
CA PRO A 86 -0.86 -3.39 -25.01
C PRO A 86 -1.87 -4.44 -24.55
N ASP A 87 -3.14 -4.05 -24.46
CA ASP A 87 -4.20 -4.96 -24.07
C ASP A 87 -4.45 -5.94 -25.21
N ILE A 88 -3.94 -7.17 -25.05
CA ILE A 88 -4.03 -8.23 -26.06
C ILE A 88 -5.49 -8.64 -26.28
N LEU A 89 -6.34 -8.53 -25.26
CA LEU A 89 -7.76 -8.88 -25.34
C LEU A 89 -8.56 -7.88 -26.17
N ALA A 90 -8.12 -6.63 -26.21
CA ALA A 90 -8.68 -5.61 -27.11
C ALA A 90 -8.32 -5.88 -28.57
N ALA A 91 -7.17 -6.52 -28.82
CA ALA A 91 -6.74 -6.90 -30.17
C ALA A 91 -7.36 -8.22 -30.64
N GLU A 92 -7.37 -9.26 -29.80
CA GLU A 92 -7.92 -10.58 -30.11
C GLU A 92 -8.64 -11.16 -28.88
N SER A 93 -9.94 -11.47 -29.00
CA SER A 93 -10.69 -12.10 -27.91
C SER A 93 -10.37 -13.60 -27.80
N PHE A 94 -10.49 -14.15 -26.59
CA PHE A 94 -10.11 -15.55 -26.30
C PHE A 94 -10.80 -16.57 -27.23
N ALA A 95 -12.08 -16.39 -27.53
CA ALA A 95 -12.86 -17.29 -28.37
C ALA A 95 -12.39 -17.34 -29.84
N TYR A 96 -11.75 -16.28 -30.33
CA TYR A 96 -11.19 -16.22 -31.68
C TYR A 96 -9.74 -16.71 -31.75
N VAL A 97 -9.04 -16.78 -30.62
CA VAL A 97 -7.67 -17.32 -30.55
C VAL A 97 -7.69 -18.82 -30.22
N PHE A 98 -8.60 -19.26 -29.35
CA PHE A 98 -8.69 -20.63 -28.84
C PHE A 98 -10.14 -21.17 -28.91
N GLY A 99 -10.29 -22.47 -29.15
CA GLY A 99 -11.58 -23.16 -29.18
C GLY A 99 -12.18 -23.32 -30.59
N LYS A 100 -13.45 -23.75 -30.66
CA LYS A 100 -14.10 -24.13 -31.94
C LYS A 100 -14.27 -22.94 -32.92
N LYS A 101 -14.33 -21.71 -32.39
CA LYS A 101 -14.43 -20.46 -33.17
C LYS A 101 -13.06 -19.83 -33.45
N ALA A 102 -11.95 -20.55 -33.19
CA ALA A 102 -10.61 -20.04 -33.40
C ALA A 102 -10.34 -19.72 -34.88
N ARG A 103 -9.99 -18.47 -35.15
CA ARG A 103 -9.63 -17.95 -36.49
C ARG A 103 -8.12 -17.81 -36.65
N ARG A 104 -7.35 -17.83 -35.56
CA ARG A 104 -5.89 -17.68 -35.56
C ARG A 104 -5.21 -18.97 -36.02
N LYS A 105 -4.49 -18.91 -37.14
CA LYS A 105 -3.77 -20.06 -37.71
C LYS A 105 -2.26 -20.07 -37.42
N ARG A 106 -1.65 -18.91 -37.19
CA ARG A 106 -0.19 -18.78 -36.96
C ARG A 106 0.10 -17.85 -35.77
N PRO A 107 1.17 -18.12 -34.99
CA PRO A 107 1.60 -17.23 -33.92
C PRO A 107 2.31 -15.99 -34.48
N ARG A 108 2.07 -14.83 -33.88
CA ARG A 108 2.80 -13.58 -34.16
C ARG A 108 3.99 -13.50 -33.21
N LEU A 109 5.13 -14.08 -33.62
CA LEU A 109 6.39 -14.02 -32.88
C LEU A 109 7.45 -13.36 -33.77
N ASN A 110 8.21 -12.43 -33.21
CA ASN A 110 9.40 -11.86 -33.86
C ASN A 110 10.62 -12.64 -33.34
N CYS A 111 11.05 -13.67 -34.06
CA CYS A 111 12.24 -14.47 -33.76
C CYS A 111 13.20 -14.42 -34.95
N ASP A 112 14.46 -14.02 -34.70
CA ASP A 112 15.46 -13.82 -35.77
C ASP A 112 16.52 -14.94 -35.86
N ASP A 113 16.49 -15.94 -34.98
CA ASP A 113 17.50 -17.01 -35.01
C ASP A 113 16.97 -18.25 -35.73
N LEU A 114 17.42 -18.43 -36.97
CA LEU A 114 17.36 -19.69 -37.71
C LEU A 114 18.78 -20.04 -38.18
N ASP A 115 19.45 -20.93 -37.44
CA ASP A 115 20.29 -21.94 -38.09
C ASP A 115 19.38 -23.04 -38.69
N VAL A 116 18.38 -22.63 -39.47
CA VAL A 116 17.65 -23.49 -40.41
C VAL A 116 17.48 -22.66 -41.66
N SER A 117 18.43 -22.85 -42.56
CA SER A 117 18.26 -22.67 -44.00
C SER A 117 16.85 -23.05 -44.44
N LEU A 118 16.26 -22.23 -45.32
CA LEU A 118 14.96 -22.37 -46.00
C LEU A 118 13.73 -21.84 -45.25
N LEU A 119 13.49 -20.53 -45.35
CA LEU A 119 12.40 -19.97 -46.17
C LEU A 119 12.26 -18.45 -45.91
N LEU A 120 13.20 -17.71 -46.50
CA LEU A 120 13.16 -16.26 -46.67
C LEU A 120 12.22 -15.87 -47.83
N VAL A 121 10.93 -16.21 -47.80
CA VAL A 121 10.04 -15.92 -48.97
C VAL A 121 8.95 -14.89 -48.72
N ILE A 122 8.66 -14.44 -47.50
CA ILE A 122 7.66 -13.35 -47.36
C ILE A 122 8.12 -12.32 -46.34
N CYS A 123 9.14 -11.55 -46.74
CA CYS A 123 9.41 -10.23 -46.21
C CYS A 123 8.92 -9.21 -47.25
N PHE A 124 7.64 -8.84 -47.18
CA PHE A 124 7.13 -7.66 -47.87
C PHE A 124 5.93 -7.09 -47.12
N GLN A 125 6.20 -6.25 -46.12
CA GLN A 125 5.72 -4.87 -46.03
C GLN A 125 6.16 -4.32 -44.65
N MET A 126 6.95 -3.25 -44.70
CA MET A 126 7.44 -2.43 -43.60
C MET A 126 6.41 -2.12 -42.49
N THR A 127 6.84 -2.14 -41.23
CA THR A 127 7.19 -0.94 -40.44
C THR A 127 7.27 -1.26 -38.94
N CYS A 128 8.31 -0.70 -38.29
CA CYS A 128 8.37 -0.31 -36.88
C CYS A 128 8.16 -1.39 -35.80
N LEU A 129 9.22 -1.71 -35.04
CA LEU A 129 9.27 -1.39 -33.60
C LEU A 129 10.61 -1.81 -32.96
N LYS A 130 11.14 -0.88 -32.16
CA LYS A 130 12.37 -0.94 -31.37
C LYS A 130 12.34 -2.04 -30.30
N HIS A 131 12.44 -3.31 -30.68
CA HIS A 131 12.61 -4.42 -29.74
C HIS A 131 13.77 -5.31 -30.21
N PRO A 132 14.72 -5.67 -29.32
CA PRO A 132 15.77 -6.62 -29.69
C PRO A 132 15.11 -7.96 -30.04
N PRO A 133 15.60 -8.66 -31.08
CA PRO A 133 15.01 -9.90 -31.50
C PRO A 133 15.10 -10.98 -30.42
N PHE A 134 14.04 -11.77 -30.32
CA PHE A 134 13.87 -12.81 -29.32
C PHE A 134 14.79 -14.00 -29.65
N ARG A 135 15.87 -14.18 -28.86
CA ARG A 135 16.91 -15.19 -29.07
C ARG A 135 16.55 -16.52 -28.42
N LEU A 136 16.19 -17.52 -29.22
CA LEU A 136 15.81 -18.87 -28.74
C LEU A 136 16.93 -19.50 -27.90
N LYS A 137 18.19 -19.32 -28.33
CA LYS A 137 19.37 -19.86 -27.64
C LYS A 137 19.53 -19.32 -26.22
N SER A 138 19.14 -18.07 -25.93
CA SER A 138 19.21 -17.52 -24.57
C SER A 138 18.11 -18.07 -23.66
N LEU A 139 16.92 -18.32 -24.21
CA LEU A 139 15.81 -18.91 -23.46
C LEU A 139 16.09 -20.37 -23.09
N VAL A 140 16.69 -21.13 -23.99
CA VAL A 140 17.13 -22.50 -23.69
C VAL A 140 18.16 -22.48 -22.57
N ARG A 141 19.16 -21.59 -22.64
CA ARG A 141 20.15 -21.41 -21.57
C ARG A 141 19.53 -20.97 -20.25
N GLU A 142 18.56 -20.06 -20.27
CA GLU A 142 17.85 -19.59 -19.09
C GLU A 142 16.97 -20.68 -18.49
N ALA A 143 16.29 -21.47 -19.33
CA ALA A 143 15.50 -22.62 -18.90
C ALA A 143 16.39 -23.71 -18.26
N GLU A 144 17.55 -23.98 -18.86
CA GLU A 144 18.56 -24.89 -18.29
C GLU A 144 19.14 -24.35 -16.99
N ALA A 145 19.43 -23.05 -16.90
CA ALA A 145 19.90 -22.41 -15.68
C ALA A 145 18.84 -22.47 -14.57
N ASN A 146 17.58 -22.17 -14.88
CA ASN A 146 16.45 -22.28 -13.97
C ASN A 146 16.28 -23.73 -13.49
N ARG A 147 16.37 -24.71 -14.41
CA ARG A 147 16.32 -26.14 -14.08
C ARG A 147 17.46 -26.57 -13.17
N LYS A 148 18.68 -26.06 -13.36
CA LYS A 148 19.84 -26.32 -12.49
C LYS A 148 19.71 -25.65 -11.12
N SER A 149 19.11 -24.45 -11.08
CA SER A 149 18.89 -23.70 -9.84
C SER A 149 17.70 -24.23 -9.01
N TYR A 150 16.85 -25.06 -9.62
CA TYR A 150 15.66 -25.60 -8.99
C TYR A 150 16.05 -26.61 -7.91
N LEU A 151 15.64 -26.32 -6.68
CA LEU A 151 15.83 -27.18 -5.53
C LEU A 151 14.46 -27.76 -5.14
N LYS A 152 14.27 -29.05 -5.41
CA LYS A 152 13.01 -29.78 -5.15
C LYS A 152 12.56 -29.66 -3.69
N GLU A 153 13.51 -29.61 -2.75
CA GLU A 153 13.25 -29.46 -1.31
C GLU A 153 12.66 -28.09 -0.91
N LYS A 154 12.92 -27.04 -1.71
CA LYS A 154 12.39 -25.69 -1.45
C LYS A 154 11.05 -25.45 -2.13
N ASP A 155 10.58 -26.39 -2.94
CA ASP A 155 9.32 -26.28 -3.66
C ASP A 155 8.17 -26.82 -2.82
N GLY A 156 7.60 -25.95 -1.98
CA GLY A 156 6.43 -26.28 -1.14
C GLY A 156 5.13 -26.52 -1.94
N SER A 157 5.13 -26.36 -3.26
CA SER A 157 3.99 -26.69 -4.12
C SER A 157 4.07 -28.12 -4.67
N LEU A 158 5.21 -28.79 -4.48
CA LEU A 158 5.41 -30.17 -4.90
C LEU A 158 4.49 -31.06 -4.07
N GLN A 159 3.51 -31.67 -4.72
CA GLN A 159 2.70 -32.70 -4.07
C GLN A 159 3.59 -33.91 -3.82
N HIS A 160 3.91 -34.16 -2.55
CA HIS A 160 4.54 -35.39 -2.13
C HIS A 160 3.48 -36.50 -2.10
N ASP A 161 3.86 -37.70 -2.54
CA ASP A 161 3.02 -38.87 -2.32
C ASP A 161 2.77 -39.02 -0.82
N ASN A 162 1.48 -39.10 -0.45
CA ASN A 162 1.06 -39.13 0.95
C ASN A 162 1.51 -40.45 1.59
N ASN A 163 2.73 -40.52 2.12
CA ASN A 163 3.28 -41.66 2.88
C ASN A 163 2.55 -41.91 4.23
N GLY A 164 1.33 -41.40 4.40
CA GLY A 164 0.53 -41.50 5.63
C GLY A 164 0.98 -40.59 6.79
N VAL A 165 2.15 -39.95 6.68
CA VAL A 165 2.68 -39.02 7.69
C VAL A 165 2.24 -37.59 7.34
N ARG A 166 1.58 -36.91 8.28
CA ARG A 166 1.21 -35.49 8.15
C ARG A 166 2.10 -34.66 9.06
N ASP A 167 2.46 -33.47 8.59
CA ASP A 167 3.10 -32.48 9.44
C ASP A 167 2.19 -32.08 10.60
N LEU A 168 2.82 -31.82 11.75
CA LEU A 168 2.11 -31.36 12.93
C LEU A 168 1.47 -29.99 12.67
N VAL A 169 0.28 -29.78 13.23
CA VAL A 169 -0.38 -28.47 13.18
C VAL A 169 0.44 -27.49 14.02
N SER A 170 0.74 -26.32 13.44
CA SER A 170 1.43 -25.26 14.17
C SER A 170 0.63 -24.83 15.40
N ASP A 171 1.31 -24.73 16.53
CA ASP A 171 0.68 -24.35 17.79
C ASP A 171 -0.06 -23.01 17.65
N PRO A 172 -1.30 -22.90 18.17
CA PRO A 172 -2.06 -21.64 18.15
C PRO A 172 -1.31 -20.47 18.79
N HIS A 173 -0.37 -20.74 19.69
CA HIS A 173 0.47 -19.73 20.31
C HIS A 173 1.29 -18.91 19.30
N PHE A 174 1.77 -19.52 18.21
CA PHE A 174 2.51 -18.81 17.17
C PHE A 174 1.64 -17.80 16.38
N LYS A 175 0.31 -17.89 16.50
CA LYS A 175 -0.62 -16.91 15.92
C LYS A 175 -0.88 -15.72 16.85
N ALA A 176 -0.41 -15.76 18.09
CA ALA A 176 -0.53 -14.66 19.03
C ALA A 176 0.08 -13.38 18.44
N GLY A 177 -0.59 -12.24 18.61
CA GLY A 177 -0.17 -10.95 18.05
C GLY A 177 -0.74 -10.62 16.65
N SER A 178 -1.29 -11.59 15.91
CA SER A 178 -1.94 -11.33 14.61
C SER A 178 -3.46 -11.11 14.72
N SER A 179 -4.01 -11.09 15.94
CA SER A 179 -5.44 -10.93 16.17
C SER A 179 -5.98 -9.59 15.68
N LYS A 180 -7.15 -9.63 15.03
CA LYS A 180 -7.88 -8.44 14.56
C LYS A 180 -8.13 -7.41 15.66
N ARG A 181 -8.35 -7.86 16.90
CA ARG A 181 -8.51 -6.97 18.06
C ARG A 181 -7.27 -6.10 18.30
N LEU A 182 -6.08 -6.69 18.22
CA LEU A 182 -4.82 -5.97 18.46
C LEU A 182 -4.53 -4.99 17.33
N TRP A 183 -4.75 -5.42 16.08
CA TRP A 183 -4.62 -4.54 14.91
C TRP A 183 -5.56 -3.34 14.98
N ASN A 184 -6.80 -3.53 15.42
CA ASN A 184 -7.75 -2.43 15.60
C ASN A 184 -7.25 -1.40 16.65
N GLU A 185 -6.73 -1.86 17.78
CA GLU A 185 -6.14 -0.96 18.78
C GLU A 185 -4.89 -0.26 18.25
N LEU A 186 -4.03 -0.96 17.51
CA LEU A 186 -2.85 -0.38 16.88
C LEU A 186 -3.23 0.76 15.92
N PHE A 187 -4.17 0.53 15.00
CA PHE A 187 -4.58 1.56 14.05
C PHE A 187 -5.27 2.74 14.73
N LYS A 188 -6.04 2.49 15.79
CA LYS A 188 -6.62 3.56 16.63
C LYS A 188 -5.54 4.42 17.29
N VAL A 189 -4.48 3.81 17.84
CA VAL A 189 -3.35 4.56 18.42
C VAL A 189 -2.62 5.36 17.35
N ILE A 190 -2.36 4.74 16.19
CA ILE A 190 -1.76 5.40 15.04
C ILE A 190 -2.62 6.59 14.61
N ASP A 191 -3.95 6.49 14.60
CA ASP A 191 -4.85 7.59 14.22
C ASP A 191 -4.90 8.72 15.23
N SER A 192 -4.85 8.39 16.52
CA SER A 192 -4.86 9.38 17.60
C SER A 192 -3.53 10.13 17.80
N SER A 193 -2.42 9.59 17.28
CA SER A 193 -1.08 10.14 17.47
C SER A 193 -0.63 11.08 16.35
N ASP A 194 0.13 12.10 16.71
CA ASP A 194 0.84 12.97 15.76
C ASP A 194 2.26 12.44 15.46
N VAL A 195 2.91 11.87 16.48
CA VAL A 195 4.24 11.25 16.41
C VAL A 195 4.13 9.80 16.86
N VAL A 196 4.68 8.90 16.06
CA VAL A 196 4.77 7.46 16.35
C VAL A 196 6.23 7.10 16.59
N LEU A 197 6.53 6.66 17.82
CA LEU A 197 7.83 6.09 18.16
C LEU A 197 7.81 4.60 17.86
N TYR A 198 8.69 4.16 16.97
CA TYR A 198 8.83 2.76 16.65
C TYR A 198 10.08 2.20 17.33
N VAL A 199 9.85 1.50 18.43
CA VAL A 199 10.90 0.85 19.23
C VAL A 199 11.38 -0.42 18.54
N LEU A 200 12.68 -0.52 18.32
CA LEU A 200 13.39 -1.66 17.73
C LEU A 200 14.35 -2.27 18.76
N ASP A 201 14.54 -3.58 18.74
CA ASP A 201 15.54 -4.27 19.59
C ASP A 201 16.92 -4.19 18.91
N ALA A 202 17.97 -3.75 19.63
CA ALA A 202 19.31 -3.54 19.09
C ALA A 202 19.97 -4.82 18.53
N ARG A 203 19.54 -6.00 19.00
CA ARG A 203 20.08 -7.30 18.58
C ARG A 203 19.67 -7.66 17.15
N ASP A 204 18.40 -7.42 16.82
CA ASP A 204 17.85 -7.64 15.49
C ASP A 204 16.80 -6.57 15.14
N PRO A 205 17.24 -5.36 14.76
CA PRO A 205 16.33 -4.28 14.41
C PRO A 205 15.62 -4.52 13.07
N MET A 206 16.10 -5.44 12.22
CA MET A 206 15.43 -5.76 10.95
C MET A 206 14.32 -6.80 11.13
N GLY A 207 14.53 -7.81 11.98
CA GLY A 207 13.52 -8.82 12.28
C GLY A 207 12.38 -8.29 13.16
N THR A 208 12.66 -7.35 14.06
CA THR A 208 11.61 -6.70 14.90
C THR A 208 10.84 -5.59 14.18
N ARG A 209 11.19 -5.31 12.91
CA ARG A 209 10.63 -4.25 12.09
C ARG A 209 9.56 -4.75 11.13
N SER A 210 8.48 -3.99 11.01
CA SER A 210 7.32 -4.28 10.16
C SER A 210 7.25 -3.28 9.01
N ARG A 211 7.72 -3.72 7.83
CA ARG A 211 7.67 -2.92 6.60
C ARG A 211 6.26 -2.54 6.19
N TYR A 212 5.27 -3.35 6.56
CA TYR A 212 3.87 -3.11 6.23
C TYR A 212 3.37 -1.80 6.87
N ILE A 213 3.65 -1.60 8.17
CA ILE A 213 3.19 -0.40 8.90
C ILE A 213 3.87 0.86 8.35
N GLU A 214 5.14 0.75 7.96
CA GLU A 214 5.87 1.89 7.38
C GLU A 214 5.34 2.29 6.01
N GLN A 215 5.09 1.32 5.14
CA GLN A 215 4.49 1.58 3.84
C GLN A 215 3.09 2.17 3.99
N TYR A 216 2.32 1.65 4.94
CA TYR A 216 1.02 2.17 5.31
C TYR A 216 1.10 3.64 5.75
N MET A 217 2.01 3.97 6.67
CA MET A 217 2.20 5.34 7.16
C MET A 217 2.65 6.29 6.05
N LYS A 218 3.60 5.87 5.21
CA LYS A 218 4.08 6.65 4.05
C LYS A 218 2.96 6.94 3.03
N LYS A 219 2.07 5.96 2.82
CA LYS A 219 1.02 6.05 1.80
C LYS A 219 -0.22 6.79 2.31
N GLU A 220 -0.72 6.44 3.48
CA GLU A 220 -2.00 6.94 3.98
C GLU A 220 -1.86 8.15 4.90
N LYS A 221 -0.77 8.22 5.69
CA LYS A 221 -0.61 9.24 6.75
C LYS A 221 0.74 9.97 6.66
N PRO A 222 1.08 10.62 5.53
CA PRO A 222 2.37 11.29 5.37
C PRO A 222 2.59 12.51 6.29
N ASN A 223 1.55 12.97 6.99
CA ASN A 223 1.61 14.07 7.95
C ASN A 223 2.08 13.60 9.33
N LYS A 224 2.06 12.30 9.59
CA LYS A 224 2.47 11.74 10.87
C LYS A 224 3.95 11.42 10.84
N HIS A 225 4.62 11.69 11.94
CA HIS A 225 6.05 11.48 12.04
C HIS A 225 6.34 10.09 12.60
N LEU A 226 7.23 9.34 11.93
CA LEU A 226 7.68 8.03 12.37
C LEU A 226 9.16 8.14 12.75
N ILE A 227 9.48 7.81 14.01
CA ILE A 227 10.86 7.89 14.53
C ILE A 227 11.27 6.53 15.06
N PHE A 228 12.45 6.04 14.64
CA PHE A 228 13.01 4.80 15.17
C PHE A 228 13.73 5.03 16.51
N VAL A 229 13.46 4.16 17.47
CA VAL A 229 14.13 4.14 18.78
C VAL A 229 14.77 2.78 18.97
N ILE A 230 16.11 2.73 18.99
CA ILE A 230 16.84 1.49 19.25
C ILE A 230 16.91 1.28 20.77
N ASN A 231 16.35 0.17 21.24
CA ASN A 231 16.30 -0.22 22.64
C ASN A 231 17.16 -1.48 22.90
N LYS A 232 17.50 -1.73 24.16
CA LYS A 232 18.38 -2.82 24.62
C LYS A 232 19.82 -2.75 24.06
N VAL A 233 20.35 -1.53 24.00
CA VAL A 233 21.72 -1.25 23.52
C VAL A 233 22.81 -1.81 24.43
N ASP A 234 22.46 -2.17 25.66
CA ASP A 234 23.31 -2.86 26.64
C ASP A 234 23.69 -4.28 26.19
N LEU A 235 22.81 -4.96 25.44
CA LEU A 235 23.02 -6.34 25.01
C LEU A 235 24.00 -6.48 23.84
N VAL A 236 24.43 -5.35 23.26
CA VAL A 236 25.19 -5.33 22.02
C VAL A 236 26.37 -4.37 22.14
N PRO A 237 27.57 -4.75 21.67
CA PRO A 237 28.71 -3.84 21.62
C PRO A 237 28.42 -2.48 20.97
N VAL A 238 29.07 -1.43 21.48
CA VAL A 238 28.87 -0.03 21.05
C VAL A 238 29.12 0.19 19.55
N TRP A 239 30.01 -0.59 18.93
CA TRP A 239 30.28 -0.44 17.49
C TRP A 239 29.09 -0.89 16.62
N ILE A 240 28.32 -1.88 17.07
CA ILE A 240 27.13 -2.36 16.35
C ILE A 240 26.01 -1.32 16.46
N THR A 241 25.80 -0.74 17.64
CA THR A 241 24.77 0.29 17.83
C THR A 241 25.08 1.53 17.01
N LYS A 242 26.35 1.94 16.92
CA LYS A 242 26.81 3.00 16.00
C LYS A 242 26.50 2.65 14.53
N ARG A 243 26.80 1.41 14.11
CA ARG A 243 26.53 0.94 12.74
C ARG A 243 25.04 0.94 12.42
N TRP A 244 24.20 0.45 13.35
CA TRP A 244 22.74 0.47 13.18
C TRP A 244 22.19 1.88 13.07
N LYS A 245 22.69 2.82 13.88
CA LYS A 245 22.34 4.23 13.77
C LYS A 245 22.62 4.75 12.36
N THR A 246 23.81 4.53 11.81
CA THR A 246 24.17 4.98 10.46
C THR A 246 23.27 4.38 9.37
N ILE A 247 22.93 3.09 9.47
CA ILE A 247 22.07 2.42 8.50
C ILE A 247 20.64 2.97 8.57
N LEU A 248 20.08 3.10 9.77
CA LEU A 248 18.69 3.52 9.96
C LEU A 248 18.48 5.02 9.66
N SER A 249 19.45 5.87 10.00
CA SER A 249 19.41 7.31 9.69
C SER A 249 19.50 7.62 8.19
N ALA A 250 19.90 6.66 7.35
CA ALA A 250 19.88 6.85 5.90
C ALA A 250 18.46 6.74 5.31
N GLU A 251 17.52 6.10 6.02
CA GLU A 251 16.17 5.84 5.51
C GLU A 251 15.13 6.87 5.97
N TYR A 252 15.33 7.49 7.15
CA TYR A 252 14.44 8.46 7.79
C TYR A 252 15.22 9.48 8.61
#